data_AF-A0A2H1X129-F1
#
_entry.id   AF-A0A2H1X129-F1
#
_cell.length_a   1.000
_cell.length_b   1.000
_cell.length_c   1.000
_cell.angle_alpha   90.00
_cell.angle_beta   90.00
_cell.angle_gamma   90.00
#
_symmetry.space_group_name_H-M   'P 1'
#
loop_
_entity.id
_entity.type
_entity.pdbx_description
1 polymer ?
#
loop_
_entity_poly.entity_id
_entity_poly.type
_entity_poly.pdbx_seq_one_letter_code
_entity_poly.pdbx_strand_id
1 'polypeptide(L)'
;MAKVTYILLFLVAVSLSSVQTDESQSSTEVDADVDKVIDECAKEYHVPHQLLMAAVTTASVHALTPCFWSCCFKGVGVLNSDGQYDIDATLDLSKKMFSGSEYQKVEGIVKSCGSVNDISVSDGKAGCEISVSLAVCILDNCKKIFPNMFHD
;
A
#
# COMPACT_ATOMS: atom_id res chain seq x y z
N MET A 1 -19.36 12.71 -2.81
CA MET A 1 -20.20 13.53 -3.70
C MET A 1 -20.29 14.94 -3.15
N ALA A 2 -20.30 15.95 -4.04
CA ALA A 2 -20.39 17.39 -3.78
C ALA A 2 -19.14 18.04 -3.13
N LYS A 3 -18.02 18.25 -3.84
CA LYS A 3 -17.78 19.39 -4.78
C LYS A 3 -18.31 20.78 -4.39
N VAL A 4 -18.99 20.98 -3.24
CA VAL A 4 -19.57 22.29 -2.85
C VAL A 4 -19.40 22.62 -1.35
N THR A 5 -18.56 21.90 -0.61
CA THR A 5 -18.05 22.37 0.70
C THR A 5 -16.71 23.10 0.55
N TYR A 6 -16.52 23.73 -0.62
CA TYR A 6 -15.66 24.90 -0.71
C TYR A 6 -16.33 26.06 0.02
N ILE A 7 -15.51 26.92 0.61
CA ILE A 7 -15.78 28.20 1.26
C ILE A 7 -15.79 28.07 2.79
N LEU A 8 -14.85 28.80 3.40
CA LEU A 8 -14.41 28.85 4.79
C LEU A 8 -13.24 27.89 5.06
N LEU A 9 -12.01 28.16 4.66
CA LEU A 9 -11.29 29.43 4.88
C LEU A 9 -10.12 29.56 3.88
N PHE A 10 -10.45 29.92 2.63
CA PHE A 10 -9.58 30.80 1.87
C PHE A 10 -9.98 32.24 2.24
N LEU A 11 -8.99 33.12 2.42
CA LEU A 11 -9.06 34.54 2.77
C LEU A 11 -8.96 34.89 4.26
N VAL A 12 -7.86 34.49 4.90
CA VAL A 12 -7.14 35.48 5.74
C VAL A 12 -5.92 35.91 4.94
N ALA A 13 -6.12 37.06 4.29
CA ALA A 13 -5.12 38.03 3.84
C ALA A 13 -3.81 37.50 3.22
N VAL A 14 -3.72 37.72 1.90
CA VAL A 14 -2.56 38.37 1.28
C VAL A 14 -1.92 39.35 2.27
N SER A 15 -0.84 38.92 2.93
CA SER A 15 0.23 39.70 3.57
C SER A 15 0.90 38.81 4.61
N LEU A 16 1.86 37.99 4.17
CA LEU A 16 3.13 37.73 4.87
C LEU A 16 3.98 36.86 3.93
N SER A 17 4.74 37.58 3.11
CA SER A 17 6.05 37.24 2.55
C SER A 17 6.28 35.79 2.10
N SER A 18 6.29 35.59 0.78
CA SER A 18 7.12 34.59 0.08
C SER A 18 7.27 33.24 0.79
N VAL A 19 6.16 32.59 1.11
CA VAL A 19 6.16 31.18 1.48
C VAL A 19 6.04 30.39 0.19
N GLN A 20 7.06 29.60 -0.11
CA GLN A 20 6.98 28.54 -1.11
C GLN A 20 5.67 27.79 -0.88
N THR A 21 4.83 27.76 -1.90
CA THR A 21 3.78 26.75 -2.01
C THR A 21 4.48 25.41 -2.13
N ASP A 22 4.90 24.85 -1.01
CA ASP A 22 5.01 23.41 -0.86
C ASP A 22 3.58 22.91 -0.74
N GLU A 23 3.02 22.55 -1.89
CA GLU A 23 1.96 21.58 -1.95
C GLU A 23 2.53 20.24 -1.46
N SER A 24 2.82 20.14 -0.16
CA SER A 24 3.40 18.93 0.42
C SER A 24 2.28 17.91 0.71
N GLN A 25 1.55 17.51 -0.34
CA GLN A 25 1.37 16.08 -0.55
C GLN A 25 2.63 15.66 -1.31
N SER A 26 3.71 15.40 -0.57
CA SER A 26 4.96 14.90 -1.15
C SER A 26 4.65 13.55 -1.78
N SER A 27 4.32 13.53 -3.07
CA SER A 27 4.40 12.33 -3.88
C SER A 27 5.89 12.07 -4.06
N THR A 28 6.42 11.14 -3.27
CA THR A 28 7.81 10.72 -3.40
C THR A 28 7.97 9.94 -4.71
N GLU A 29 9.19 9.86 -5.26
CA GLU A 29 9.45 9.01 -6.45
C GLU A 29 8.99 7.56 -6.22
N VAL A 30 9.02 7.09 -4.97
CA VAL A 30 8.55 5.77 -4.55
C VAL A 30 7.04 5.62 -4.70
N ASP A 31 6.26 6.65 -4.35
CA ASP A 31 4.80 6.60 -4.49
C ASP A 31 4.39 6.50 -5.97
N ALA A 32 5.07 7.24 -6.85
CA ALA A 32 4.85 7.18 -8.28
C ALA A 32 5.21 5.81 -8.88
N ASP A 33 6.29 5.18 -8.41
CA ASP A 33 6.69 3.83 -8.83
C ASP A 33 5.68 2.78 -8.37
N VAL A 34 5.17 2.89 -7.13
CA VAL A 34 4.12 2.00 -6.61
C VAL A 34 2.83 2.14 -7.42
N ASP A 35 2.37 3.35 -7.69
CA ASP A 35 1.16 3.61 -8.50
C ASP A 35 1.29 3.02 -9.91
N LYS A 36 2.45 3.19 -10.54
CA LYS A 36 2.73 2.62 -11.86
C LYS A 36 2.67 1.09 -11.83
N VAL A 37 3.26 0.44 -10.83
CA VAL A 37 3.20 -1.01 -10.66
C VAL A 37 1.74 -1.48 -10.50
N ILE A 38 0.94 -0.79 -9.69
CA ILE A 38 -0.48 -1.12 -9.49
C ILE A 38 -1.24 -1.03 -10.82
N ASP A 39 -1.02 0.02 -11.61
CA ASP A 39 -1.66 0.22 -12.91
C ASP A 39 -1.27 -0.87 -13.93
N GLU A 40 0.00 -1.27 -13.97
CA GLU A 40 0.48 -2.35 -14.83
C GLU A 40 -0.16 -3.69 -14.44
N CYS A 41 -0.18 -4.02 -13.15
CA CYS A 41 -0.79 -5.24 -12.64
C CYS A 41 -2.32 -5.24 -12.81
N ALA A 42 -2.99 -4.11 -12.64
CA ALA A 42 -4.43 -4.01 -12.85
C ALA A 42 -4.79 -4.29 -14.32
N LYS A 43 -3.96 -3.83 -15.27
CA LYS A 43 -4.12 -4.13 -16.70
C LYS A 43 -3.89 -5.62 -16.99
N GLU A 44 -2.80 -6.21 -16.47
CA GLU A 44 -2.47 -7.63 -16.68
C GLU A 44 -3.58 -8.56 -16.19
N TYR A 45 -4.11 -8.29 -14.99
CA TYR A 45 -5.13 -9.12 -14.35
C TYR A 45 -6.56 -8.64 -14.62
N HIS A 46 -6.75 -7.68 -15.53
CA HIS A 46 -8.04 -7.12 -15.92
C HIS A 46 -8.88 -6.66 -14.71
N VAL A 47 -8.23 -6.09 -13.69
CA VAL A 47 -8.89 -5.56 -12.49
C VAL A 47 -9.48 -4.19 -12.85
N PRO A 48 -10.81 -4.02 -12.87
CA PRO A 48 -11.40 -2.72 -13.17
C PRO A 48 -11.12 -1.75 -12.02
N HIS A 49 -10.84 -0.49 -12.36
CA HIS A 49 -10.51 0.55 -11.38
C HIS A 49 -11.56 0.67 -10.26
N GLN A 50 -12.86 0.54 -10.58
CA GLN A 50 -13.93 0.57 -9.58
C GLN A 50 -13.84 -0.59 -8.57
N LEU A 51 -13.43 -1.79 -9.00
CA LEU A 51 -13.22 -2.93 -8.11
C LEU A 51 -12.00 -2.71 -7.23
N LEU A 52 -10.90 -2.19 -7.80
CA LEU A 52 -9.71 -1.85 -7.04
C LEU A 52 -10.03 -0.83 -5.92
N MET A 53 -10.72 0.26 -6.27
CA MET A 53 -11.15 1.27 -5.29
C MET A 53 -12.07 0.67 -4.23
N ALA A 54 -13.07 -0.12 -4.62
CA ALA A 54 -13.96 -0.77 -3.66
C ALA A 54 -13.21 -1.71 -2.72
N ALA A 55 -12.25 -2.50 -3.24
CA ALA A 55 -11.44 -3.42 -2.44
C ALA A 55 -10.57 -2.67 -1.42
N VAL A 56 -9.96 -1.55 -1.81
CA VAL A 56 -9.15 -0.71 -0.92
C VAL A 56 -10.02 -0.05 0.15
N THR A 57 -11.13 0.59 -0.23
CA THR A 57 -12.04 1.26 0.72
C THR A 57 -12.67 0.29 1.72
N THR A 58 -13.05 -0.91 1.27
CA THR A 58 -13.65 -1.93 2.14
C THR A 58 -12.62 -2.80 2.84
N ALA A 59 -11.32 -2.56 2.62
CA ALA A 59 -10.23 -3.38 3.14
C ALA A 59 -10.45 -4.89 2.84
N SER A 60 -10.87 -5.19 1.60
CA SER A 60 -11.26 -6.53 1.16
C SER A 60 -10.20 -7.13 0.25
N VAL A 61 -9.22 -7.80 0.84
CA VAL A 61 -8.10 -8.45 0.12
C VAL A 61 -8.60 -9.47 -0.92
N HIS A 62 -9.61 -10.26 -0.54
CA HIS A 62 -10.16 -11.34 -1.37
C HIS A 62 -11.09 -10.86 -2.49
N ALA A 63 -11.41 -9.56 -2.57
CA ALA A 63 -12.14 -8.99 -3.69
C ALA A 63 -11.29 -8.91 -4.98
N LEU A 64 -9.96 -8.99 -4.84
CA LEU A 64 -9.00 -8.98 -5.95
C LEU A 64 -8.45 -10.39 -6.18
N THR A 65 -8.08 -10.67 -7.43
CA THR A 65 -7.49 -11.97 -7.77
C THR A 65 -6.14 -12.16 -7.04
N PRO A 66 -5.84 -13.37 -6.51
CA PRO A 66 -4.59 -13.61 -5.78
C PRO A 66 -3.34 -13.15 -6.54
N CYS A 67 -3.27 -13.38 -7.84
CA CYS A 67 -2.09 -13.05 -8.62
C CYS A 67 -1.91 -11.54 -8.88
N PHE A 68 -2.96 -10.73 -8.70
CA PHE A 68 -2.82 -9.27 -8.71
C PHE A 68 -1.92 -8.81 -7.54
N TRP A 69 -2.14 -9.35 -6.34
CA TRP A 69 -1.31 -9.05 -5.17
C TRP A 69 0.14 -9.46 -5.38
N SER A 70 0.37 -10.65 -5.96
CA SER A 70 1.73 -11.12 -6.26
C SER A 70 2.42 -10.24 -7.29
N CYS A 71 1.72 -9.83 -8.35
CA CYS A 71 2.25 -8.89 -9.34
C CYS A 71 2.69 -7.59 -8.67
N CYS A 72 1.82 -6.97 -7.87
CA CYS A 72 2.15 -5.72 -7.17
C CYS A 72 3.35 -5.89 -6.23
N PHE A 73 3.34 -6.93 -5.40
CA PHE A 73 4.43 -7.16 -4.45
C PHE A 73 5.76 -7.53 -5.10
N LYS A 74 5.75 -8.25 -6.22
CA LYS A 74 6.97 -8.49 -7.02
C LYS A 74 7.47 -7.20 -7.66
N GLY A 75 6.57 -6.37 -8.19
CA GLY A 75 6.93 -5.11 -8.85
C GLY A 75 7.68 -4.13 -7.95
N VAL A 76 7.42 -4.20 -6.64
CA VAL A 76 8.09 -3.35 -5.63
C VAL A 76 9.13 -4.11 -4.79
N GLY A 77 9.40 -5.38 -5.09
CA GLY A 77 10.42 -6.20 -4.42
C GLY A 77 10.02 -6.78 -3.05
N VAL A 78 8.75 -6.71 -2.67
CA VAL A 78 8.22 -7.34 -1.44
C VAL A 78 8.19 -8.86 -1.56
N LEU A 79 7.94 -9.39 -2.74
CA LEU A 79 8.15 -10.80 -3.05
C LEU A 79 9.40 -10.97 -3.92
N ASN A 80 10.21 -11.97 -3.60
CA ASN A 80 11.37 -12.34 -4.41
C ASN A 80 10.96 -13.14 -5.66
N SER A 81 11.95 -13.51 -6.49
CA SER A 81 11.75 -14.28 -7.73
C SER A 81 11.16 -15.68 -7.51
N ASP A 82 11.25 -16.21 -6.29
CA ASP A 82 10.66 -17.50 -5.92
C ASP A 82 9.22 -17.35 -5.40
N GLY A 83 8.64 -16.14 -5.43
CA GLY A 83 7.29 -15.87 -4.97
C GLY A 83 7.17 -15.84 -3.43
N GLN A 84 8.29 -15.76 -2.72
CA GLN A 84 8.35 -15.74 -1.27
C GLN A 84 8.49 -14.32 -0.74
N TYR A 85 7.96 -14.08 0.45
CA TYR A 85 8.07 -12.81 1.14
C TYR A 85 9.51 -12.49 1.51
N ASP A 86 10.01 -11.36 1.02
CA ASP A 86 11.33 -10.83 1.29
C ASP A 86 11.25 -9.75 2.38
N ILE A 87 11.51 -10.16 3.61
CA ILE A 87 11.42 -9.29 4.79
C ILE A 87 12.41 -8.13 4.68
N ASP A 88 13.65 -8.40 4.27
CA ASP A 88 14.71 -7.40 4.23
C ASP A 88 14.43 -6.35 3.14
N ALA A 89 14.04 -6.79 1.93
CA ALA A 89 13.63 -5.88 0.86
C ALA A 89 12.39 -5.06 1.27
N THR A 90 11.44 -5.66 1.98
CA THR A 90 10.25 -4.96 2.47
C THR A 90 10.60 -3.92 3.54
N LEU A 91 11.53 -4.22 4.44
CA LEU A 91 12.03 -3.25 5.43
C LEU A 91 12.71 -2.08 4.74
N ASP A 92 13.50 -2.33 3.69
CA ASP A 92 14.17 -1.28 2.94
C ASP A 92 13.20 -0.42 2.13
N LEU A 93 12.18 -1.00 1.52
CA LEU A 93 11.08 -0.25 0.90
C LEU A 93 10.34 0.58 1.96
N SER A 94 10.04 0.00 3.12
CA SER A 94 9.31 0.69 4.21
C SER A 94 10.08 1.89 4.77
N LYS A 95 11.42 1.83 4.84
CA LYS A 95 12.26 2.99 5.25
C LYS A 95 12.18 4.15 4.26
N LYS A 96 11.89 3.89 2.99
CA LYS A 96 11.75 4.92 1.97
C LYS A 96 10.38 5.61 2.04
N MET A 97 9.35 4.89 2.47
CA MET A 97 7.96 5.39 2.53
C MET A 97 7.58 5.97 3.90
N PHE A 98 8.19 5.48 4.98
CA PHE A 98 7.84 5.87 6.35
C PHE A 98 9.07 6.38 7.11
N SER A 99 8.84 7.33 8.03
CA SER A 99 9.90 7.92 8.85
C SER A 99 9.55 7.87 10.34
N GLY A 100 10.56 7.97 11.20
CA GLY A 100 10.38 8.13 12.65
C GLY A 100 9.55 7.01 13.30
N SER A 101 8.54 7.40 14.08
CA SER A 101 7.70 6.47 14.83
C SER A 101 6.73 5.67 13.94
N GLU A 102 6.42 6.14 12.74
CA GLU A 102 5.60 5.41 11.77
C GLU A 102 6.39 4.23 11.20
N TYR A 103 7.66 4.44 10.85
CA TYR A 103 8.53 3.35 10.42
C TYR A 103 8.66 2.26 11.49
N GLN A 104 8.83 2.62 12.77
CA GLN A 104 8.92 1.62 13.86
C GLN A 104 7.66 0.75 13.97
N LYS A 105 6.48 1.34 13.74
CA LYS A 105 5.21 0.61 13.70
C LYS A 105 5.18 -0.35 12.50
N VAL A 106 5.52 0.14 11.32
CA VAL A 106 5.53 -0.64 10.07
C VAL A 106 6.57 -1.77 10.14
N GLU A 107 7.75 -1.52 10.69
CA GLU A 107 8.78 -2.55 10.92
C GLU A 107 8.23 -3.72 11.76
N GLY A 108 7.43 -3.41 12.79
CA GLY A 108 6.75 -4.44 13.60
C GLY A 108 5.77 -5.29 12.78
N ILE A 109 5.05 -4.67 11.84
CA ILE A 109 4.13 -5.38 10.93
C ILE A 109 4.89 -6.27 9.96
N VAL A 110 5.92 -5.74 9.33
CA VAL A 110 6.76 -6.46 8.36
C VAL A 110 7.32 -7.74 8.99
N LYS A 111 7.87 -7.63 10.21
CA LYS A 111 8.41 -8.79 10.92
C LYS A 111 7.33 -9.76 11.38
N SER A 112 6.16 -9.29 11.81
CA SER A 112 5.08 -10.16 12.29
C SER A 112 4.46 -11.01 11.18
N CYS A 113 4.56 -10.56 9.92
CA CYS A 113 4.09 -11.30 8.75
C CYS A 113 5.12 -12.24 8.13
N GLY A 114 6.31 -12.40 8.73
CA GLY A 114 7.36 -13.27 8.19
C GLY A 114 6.97 -14.75 8.01
N SER A 115 6.04 -15.24 8.83
CA SER A 115 5.60 -16.66 8.81
C SER A 115 4.72 -17.04 7.62
N VAL A 116 4.36 -16.09 6.75
CA VAL A 116 3.56 -16.42 5.55
C VAL A 116 4.29 -17.36 4.60
N ASN A 117 5.63 -17.38 4.62
CA ASN A 117 6.44 -18.30 3.84
C ASN A 117 6.35 -19.76 4.31
N ASP A 118 5.86 -20.01 5.53
CA ASP A 118 5.71 -21.36 6.07
C ASP A 118 4.41 -22.05 5.57
N ILE A 119 3.57 -21.31 4.84
CA ILE A 119 2.31 -21.82 4.28
C ILE A 119 2.62 -22.69 3.06
N SER A 120 2.05 -23.89 3.03
CA SER A 120 2.09 -24.75 1.84
C SER A 120 1.19 -24.16 0.75
N VAL A 121 1.76 -23.87 -0.41
CA VAL A 121 1.04 -23.30 -1.57
C VAL A 121 1.13 -24.21 -2.78
N SER A 122 0.18 -24.08 -3.70
CA SER A 122 0.07 -24.92 -4.90
C SER A 122 0.53 -24.23 -6.19
N ASP A 123 0.74 -22.91 -6.14
CA ASP A 123 1.06 -22.05 -7.28
C ASP A 123 2.59 -21.88 -7.51
N GLY A 124 3.41 -22.60 -6.75
CA GLY A 124 4.86 -22.62 -6.91
C GLY A 124 5.47 -21.24 -6.79
N LYS A 125 6.27 -20.84 -7.79
CA LYS A 125 6.94 -19.52 -7.79
C LYS A 125 6.03 -18.35 -8.18
N ALA A 126 4.75 -18.61 -8.49
CA ALA A 126 3.81 -17.56 -8.81
C ALA A 126 3.59 -16.65 -7.59
N GLY A 127 3.55 -17.22 -6.38
CA GLY A 127 3.44 -16.48 -5.11
C GLY A 127 2.10 -15.76 -4.92
N CYS A 128 1.07 -16.12 -5.71
CA CYS A 128 -0.28 -15.59 -5.61
C CYS A 128 -0.92 -15.94 -4.26
N GLU A 129 -0.81 -17.19 -3.81
CA GLU A 129 -1.33 -17.62 -2.51
C GLU A 129 -0.59 -16.92 -1.35
N ILE A 130 0.76 -16.90 -1.39
CA ILE A 130 1.60 -16.19 -0.41
C ILE A 130 1.25 -14.70 -0.35
N SER A 131 1.05 -14.06 -1.51
CA SER A 131 0.72 -12.64 -1.58
C SER A 131 -0.64 -12.31 -0.92
N VAL A 132 -1.63 -13.19 -1.03
CA VAL A 132 -2.92 -13.00 -0.34
C VAL A 132 -2.74 -13.14 1.16
N SER A 133 -2.03 -14.18 1.62
CA SER A 133 -1.74 -14.36 3.05
C SER A 133 -0.97 -13.17 3.63
N LEU A 134 0.00 -12.64 2.88
CA LEU A 134 0.76 -11.46 3.25
C LEU A 134 -0.13 -10.21 3.32
N ALA A 135 -0.95 -9.95 2.30
CA ALA A 135 -1.86 -8.81 2.28
C ALA A 135 -2.86 -8.85 3.44
N VAL A 136 -3.42 -10.03 3.75
CA VAL A 136 -4.28 -10.22 4.93
C VAL A 136 -3.52 -9.92 6.23
N CYS A 137 -2.31 -10.49 6.39
CA CYS A 137 -1.53 -10.27 7.59
C CYS A 137 -1.18 -8.79 7.81
N ILE A 138 -0.73 -8.09 6.75
CA ILE A 138 -0.42 -6.67 6.80
C ILE A 138 -1.66 -5.89 7.20
N LEU A 139 -2.79 -6.14 6.53
CA LEU A 139 -4.04 -5.43 6.80
C LEU A 139 -4.53 -5.62 8.24
N ASP A 140 -4.49 -6.86 8.76
CA ASP A 140 -4.91 -7.16 10.13
C ASP A 140 -4.03 -6.48 11.17
N ASN A 141 -2.73 -6.38 10.91
CA ASN A 141 -1.82 -5.63 11.77
C ASN A 141 -2.02 -4.11 11.63
N CYS A 142 -2.24 -3.60 10.42
CA CYS A 142 -2.55 -2.19 10.17
C CYS A 142 -3.83 -1.76 10.91
N LYS A 143 -4.90 -2.56 10.88
CA LYS A 143 -6.14 -2.27 11.62
C LYS A 143 -5.91 -2.16 13.14
N LYS A 144 -4.98 -2.96 13.70
CA LYS A 144 -4.64 -2.93 15.13
C LYS A 144 -3.79 -1.71 15.49
N ILE A 145 -2.84 -1.35 14.64
CA ILE A 145 -1.81 -0.33 14.94
C ILE A 145 -2.25 1.08 14.49
N PHE A 146 -3.09 1.15 13.46
CA PHE A 146 -3.61 2.38 12.86
C PHE A 146 -5.16 2.34 12.75
N PRO A 147 -5.88 2.33 13.88
CA PRO A 147 -7.33 2.14 13.91
C PRO A 147 -8.14 3.26 13.22
N ASN A 148 -7.53 4.42 12.96
CA ASN A 148 -8.18 5.55 12.29
C ASN A 148 -7.96 5.58 10.77
N MET A 149 -7.18 4.64 10.20
CA MET A 149 -6.90 4.59 8.76
C MET A 149 -8.07 3.97 7.95
N PHE A 150 -8.97 3.23 8.61
CA PHE A 150 -10.01 2.41 7.97
C PHE A 150 -11.45 2.76 8.41
N HIS A 151 -11.65 3.91 9.06
CA HIS A 151 -12.96 4.43 9.42
C HIS A 151 -13.22 5.73 8.64
N ASP A 152 -14.32 5.77 7.89
CA ASP A 152 -14.90 6.98 7.29
C ASP A 152 -15.42 7.95 8.37
#